data_AF-A0A3M9ZK06-F1
#
_entry.id   AF-A0A3M9ZK06-F1
#
_cell.length_a   1.000
_cell.length_b   1.000
_cell.length_c   1.000
_cell.angle_alpha   90.00
_cell.angle_beta   90.00
_cell.angle_gamma   90.00
#
_symmetry.space_group_name_H-M   'P 1'
#
loop_
_entity.id
_entity.type
_entity.pdbx_description
1 polymer ?
#
loop_
_entity_poly.entity_id
_entity_poly.type
_entity_poly.pdbx_seq_one_letter_code
_entity_poly.pdbx_strand_id
1 'polypeptide(L)'
;MAEREFKNTFAPGVGGKAIGVDMVIAGLRHGTIKEASLPKEVYEAVDAELERLEREAITPARALILLLGAMGDIRGKTRLQVCAFLVDMGIHSKKTRDYFTMYGWEPSECGPYSSNLEYHVQKAIDGSLVEAFPAYAPEGKDSMGYRLTGAGEKRFQELLGTFENDTVLIRGILSRFKNDRTVDPLIAHAYREYPEYANRGTIRDRVKGVQ
;
A
#
# COMPACT_ATOMS: atom_id res chain seq x y z
N MET A 1 -12.27 19.82 -5.38
CA MET A 1 -12.19 21.05 -6.21
C MET A 1 -12.93 20.79 -7.51
N ALA A 2 -13.39 21.84 -8.18
CA ALA A 2 -14.33 21.74 -9.31
C ALA A 2 -13.86 20.76 -10.39
N GLU A 3 -14.70 19.75 -10.67
CA GLU A 3 -14.56 18.89 -11.86
C GLU A 3 -14.44 19.79 -13.08
N ARG A 4 -13.30 19.69 -13.78
CA ARG A 4 -13.07 20.46 -14.99
C ARG A 4 -13.87 19.77 -16.10
N GLU A 5 -15.01 20.35 -16.45
CA GLU A 5 -15.89 19.83 -17.48
C GLU A 5 -15.56 20.45 -18.85
N PHE A 6 -15.50 19.62 -19.89
CA PHE A 6 -15.31 20.05 -21.27
C PHE A 6 -16.57 19.84 -22.07
N LYS A 7 -16.88 20.76 -22.98
CA LYS A 7 -17.93 20.55 -23.97
C LYS A 7 -17.62 19.29 -24.78
N ASN A 8 -18.56 18.36 -24.83
CA ASN A 8 -18.37 17.09 -25.53
C ASN A 8 -18.46 17.30 -27.05
N THR A 9 -17.33 17.61 -27.68
CA THR A 9 -17.19 17.76 -29.14
C THR A 9 -16.37 16.64 -29.78
N PHE A 10 -15.76 15.78 -28.97
CA PHE A 10 -14.75 14.79 -29.37
C PHE A 10 -15.13 13.35 -29.02
N ALA A 11 -16.18 13.13 -28.22
CA ALA A 11 -16.64 11.80 -27.82
C ALA A 11 -18.16 11.63 -28.08
N PRO A 12 -18.61 11.58 -29.35
CA PRO A 12 -20.03 11.52 -29.70
C PRO A 12 -20.73 10.23 -29.22
N GLY A 13 -19.98 9.16 -28.94
CA GLY A 13 -20.50 7.92 -28.37
C GLY A 13 -20.66 7.93 -26.85
N VAL A 14 -20.12 8.95 -26.17
CA VAL A 14 -20.28 9.13 -24.72
C VAL A 14 -21.37 10.18 -24.53
N GLY A 15 -22.51 9.78 -23.96
CA GLY A 15 -23.67 10.68 -23.82
C GLY A 15 -23.38 11.89 -22.94
N GLY A 16 -24.03 13.02 -23.22
CA GLY A 16 -23.92 14.27 -22.45
C GLY A 16 -23.34 15.44 -23.23
N LYS A 17 -23.70 16.67 -22.83
CA LYS A 17 -23.19 17.92 -23.43
C LYS A 17 -21.82 18.33 -22.89
N ALA A 18 -21.46 17.84 -21.71
CA ALA A 18 -20.18 18.06 -21.06
C ALA A 18 -19.65 16.73 -20.50
N ILE A 19 -18.33 16.60 -20.45
CA ILE A 19 -17.60 15.42 -19.98
C ILE A 19 -16.48 15.89 -19.04
N GLY A 20 -16.37 15.26 -17.87
CA GLY A 20 -15.27 15.48 -16.92
C GLY A 20 -13.98 14.77 -17.33
N VAL A 21 -12.84 15.22 -16.79
CA VAL A 21 -11.51 14.62 -17.06
C VAL A 21 -11.47 13.13 -16.72
N ASP A 22 -12.09 12.74 -15.61
CA ASP A 22 -12.19 11.36 -15.13
C ASP A 22 -12.89 10.44 -16.15
N MET A 23 -13.98 10.92 -16.75
CA MET A 23 -14.69 10.23 -17.82
C MET A 23 -13.86 10.14 -19.10
N VAL A 24 -13.05 11.15 -19.42
CA VAL A 24 -12.11 11.08 -20.55
C VAL A 24 -11.05 10.02 -20.31
N ILE A 25 -10.44 9.99 -19.12
CA ILE A 25 -9.45 8.97 -18.72
C ILE A 25 -10.05 7.57 -18.82
N ALA A 26 -11.26 7.36 -18.28
CA ALA A 26 -11.96 6.09 -18.39
C ALA A 26 -12.24 5.70 -19.84
N GLY A 27 -12.67 6.65 -20.67
CA GLY A 27 -12.96 6.41 -22.08
C GLY A 27 -11.72 6.06 -22.91
N LEU A 28 -10.58 6.69 -22.62
CA LEU A 28 -9.29 6.32 -23.22
C LEU A 28 -8.88 4.89 -22.83
N ARG A 29 -8.97 4.56 -21.53
CA ARG A 29 -8.63 3.22 -21.02
C ARG A 29 -9.46 2.11 -21.66
N HIS A 30 -10.74 2.36 -21.90
CA HIS A 30 -11.66 1.39 -22.50
C HIS A 30 -11.75 1.49 -24.03
N GLY A 31 -10.99 2.39 -24.66
CA GLY A 31 -10.98 2.60 -26.11
C GLY A 31 -12.27 3.21 -26.67
N THR A 32 -13.16 3.74 -25.82
CA THR A 32 -14.39 4.43 -26.24
C THR A 32 -14.13 5.87 -26.66
N ILE A 33 -12.98 6.43 -26.27
CA ILE A 33 -12.46 7.71 -26.73
C ILE A 33 -11.09 7.45 -27.37
N LYS A 34 -10.84 8.07 -28.54
CA LYS A 34 -9.55 7.99 -29.21
C LYS A 34 -8.68 9.17 -28.80
N GLU A 35 -7.45 8.91 -28.39
CA GLU A 35 -6.49 9.96 -28.00
C GLU A 35 -6.31 11.02 -29.10
N ALA A 36 -6.19 10.59 -30.36
CA ALA A 36 -6.05 11.49 -31.52
C ALA A 36 -7.26 12.40 -31.78
N SER A 37 -8.40 12.16 -31.11
CA SER A 37 -9.60 12.98 -31.24
C SER A 37 -9.71 14.07 -30.16
N LEU A 38 -8.81 14.05 -29.16
CA LEU A 38 -8.85 15.01 -28.05
C LEU A 38 -8.40 16.40 -28.51
N PRO A 39 -9.19 17.46 -28.23
CA PRO A 39 -8.71 18.83 -28.31
C PRO A 39 -7.50 19.03 -27.40
N LYS A 40 -6.56 19.89 -27.80
CA LYS A 40 -5.32 20.15 -27.06
C LYS A 40 -5.55 20.45 -25.57
N GLU A 41 -6.54 21.30 -25.26
CA GLU A 41 -6.88 21.67 -23.88
C GLU A 41 -7.38 20.49 -23.03
N VAL A 42 -8.06 19.52 -23.65
CA VAL A 42 -8.52 18.29 -22.98
C VAL A 42 -7.35 17.35 -22.75
N TYR A 43 -6.48 17.21 -23.75
CA TYR A 43 -5.26 16.40 -23.63
C TYR A 43 -4.38 16.89 -22.48
N GLU A 44 -4.08 18.19 -22.44
CA GLU A 44 -3.26 18.79 -21.37
C GLU A 44 -3.92 18.64 -19.98
N ALA A 45 -5.25 18.69 -19.91
CA ALA A 45 -5.95 18.47 -18.64
C ALA A 45 -5.95 16.99 -18.20
N VAL A 46 -6.08 16.06 -19.14
CA VAL A 46 -5.94 14.62 -18.88
C VAL A 46 -4.53 14.29 -18.42
N ASP A 47 -3.51 14.82 -19.10
CA ASP A 47 -2.11 14.61 -18.76
C ASP A 47 -1.78 15.15 -17.36
N ALA A 48 -2.19 16.38 -17.07
CA ALA A 48 -2.03 16.97 -15.74
C ALA A 48 -2.77 16.19 -14.64
N GLU A 49 -3.94 15.62 -14.96
CA GLU A 49 -4.70 14.79 -14.03
C GLU A 49 -4.05 13.42 -13.83
N LEU A 50 -3.50 12.80 -14.88
CA LEU A 50 -2.74 11.56 -14.76
C LEU A 50 -1.47 11.78 -13.93
N GLU A 51 -0.71 12.85 -14.17
CA GLU A 51 0.43 13.22 -13.32
C GLU A 51 0.00 13.44 -11.87
N ARG A 52 -1.15 14.10 -11.64
CA ARG A 52 -1.70 14.31 -10.30
C ARG A 52 -2.05 12.98 -9.64
N LEU A 53 -2.75 12.10 -10.33
CA LEU A 53 -3.10 10.77 -9.84
C LEU A 53 -1.84 9.95 -9.56
N GLU A 54 -0.80 10.03 -10.38
CA GLU A 54 0.50 9.39 -10.11
C GLU A 54 1.23 10.00 -8.91
N ARG A 55 1.11 11.31 -8.68
CA ARG A 55 1.68 11.98 -7.49
C ARG A 55 0.93 11.58 -6.21
N GLU A 56 -0.39 11.47 -6.28
CA GLU A 56 -1.26 11.20 -5.14
C GLU A 56 -1.53 9.71 -4.89
N ALA A 57 -1.18 8.82 -5.83
CA ALA A 57 -1.31 7.40 -5.63
C ALA A 57 -0.26 6.89 -4.64
N ILE A 58 -0.70 6.15 -3.63
CA ILE A 58 0.21 5.38 -2.79
C ILE A 58 0.66 4.13 -3.54
N THR A 59 1.89 4.16 -4.05
CA THR A 59 2.51 2.99 -4.69
C THR A 59 3.07 2.04 -3.63
N PRO A 60 3.30 0.75 -3.93
CA PRO A 60 3.90 -0.18 -2.97
C PRO A 60 5.22 0.32 -2.39
N ALA A 61 6.09 0.91 -3.23
CA ALA A 61 7.34 1.49 -2.77
C ALA A 61 7.13 2.66 -1.78
N ARG A 62 6.15 3.55 -2.04
CA ARG A 62 5.82 4.66 -1.13
C ARG A 62 5.21 4.13 0.17
N ALA A 63 4.32 3.15 0.10
CA ALA A 63 3.72 2.51 1.27
C ALA A 63 4.77 1.89 2.20
N LEU A 64 5.79 1.21 1.65
CA LEU A 64 6.89 0.66 2.45
C LEU A 64 7.66 1.75 3.20
N ILE A 65 7.98 2.87 2.53
CA ILE A 65 8.68 4.00 3.16
C ILE A 65 7.82 4.64 4.25
N LEU A 66 6.53 4.87 3.98
CA LEU A 66 5.57 5.39 4.96
C LEU A 66 5.43 4.47 6.18
N LEU A 67 5.37 3.15 5.96
CA LEU A 67 5.31 2.15 7.03
C LEU A 67 6.55 2.21 7.93
N LEU A 68 7.75 2.16 7.34
CA LEU A 68 8.99 2.18 8.12
C LEU A 68 9.20 3.53 8.81
N GLY A 69 8.90 4.64 8.15
CA GLY A 69 8.98 5.98 8.77
C GLY A 69 7.95 6.18 9.89
N ALA A 70 6.75 5.61 9.77
CA ALA A 70 5.74 5.65 10.81
C ALA A 70 6.12 4.83 12.05
N MET A 71 6.80 3.70 11.86
CA MET A 71 7.15 2.75 12.92
C MET A 71 8.57 2.93 13.49
N GLY A 72 9.47 3.58 12.76
CA GLY A 72 10.88 3.72 13.07
C GLY A 72 11.70 2.52 12.58
N ASP A 73 11.63 1.40 13.32
CA ASP A 73 12.23 0.13 12.92
C ASP A 73 11.24 -1.03 13.06
N ILE A 74 11.36 -2.02 12.18
CA ILE A 74 10.61 -3.27 12.26
C ILE A 74 11.59 -4.43 12.32
N ARG A 75 11.57 -5.16 13.44
CA ARG A 75 12.43 -6.32 13.68
C ARG A 75 11.72 -7.60 13.26
N GLY A 76 12.35 -8.37 12.38
CA GLY A 76 11.86 -9.65 11.87
C GLY A 76 11.11 -9.50 10.54
N LYS A 77 11.49 -10.34 9.57
CA LYS A 77 10.87 -10.42 8.24
C LYS A 77 9.36 -10.69 8.32
N THR A 78 8.96 -11.63 9.16
CA THR A 78 7.53 -11.95 9.37
C THR A 78 6.76 -10.77 9.94
N ARG A 79 7.37 -10.02 10.88
CA ARG A 79 6.72 -8.83 11.46
C ARG A 79 6.50 -7.76 10.40
N LEU A 80 7.49 -7.53 9.53
CA LEU A 80 7.34 -6.61 8.40
C LEU A 80 6.21 -7.04 7.46
N GLN A 81 6.15 -8.32 7.09
CA GLN A 81 5.08 -8.88 6.25
C GLN A 81 3.69 -8.61 6.87
N VAL A 82 3.49 -8.96 8.15
CA VAL A 82 2.19 -8.80 8.80
C VAL A 82 1.84 -7.32 9.01
N CYS A 83 2.79 -6.45 9.36
CA CYS A 83 2.56 -5.01 9.46
C CYS A 83 2.12 -4.42 8.12
N ALA A 84 2.84 -4.73 7.04
CA ALA A 84 2.52 -4.26 5.70
C ALA A 84 1.16 -4.78 5.22
N PHE A 85 0.82 -6.03 5.54
CA PHE A 85 -0.51 -6.59 5.26
C PHE A 85 -1.61 -5.79 5.95
N LEU A 86 -1.50 -5.56 7.26
CA LEU A 86 -2.53 -4.83 7.99
C LEU A 86 -2.69 -3.39 7.50
N VAL A 87 -1.59 -2.76 7.09
CA VAL A 87 -1.61 -1.43 6.47
C VAL A 87 -2.29 -1.46 5.10
N ASP A 88 -1.89 -2.36 4.21
CA ASP A 88 -2.50 -2.51 2.87
C ASP A 88 -4.01 -2.74 2.99
N MET A 89 -4.43 -3.66 3.86
CA MET A 89 -5.84 -3.96 4.10
C MET A 89 -6.63 -2.86 4.82
N GLY A 90 -5.94 -1.95 5.51
CA GLY A 90 -6.52 -0.81 6.21
C GLY A 90 -6.65 0.43 5.32
N ILE A 91 -5.70 0.64 4.40
CA ILE A 91 -5.73 1.72 3.41
C ILE A 91 -6.76 1.40 2.31
N HIS A 92 -6.82 0.16 1.85
CA HIS A 92 -7.84 -0.25 0.89
C HIS A 92 -9.17 -0.57 1.59
N SER A 93 -10.21 0.22 1.31
CA SER A 93 -11.55 0.00 1.87
C SER A 93 -12.08 -1.40 1.53
N LYS A 94 -12.90 -1.98 2.42
CA LYS A 94 -13.60 -3.27 2.17
C LYS A 94 -14.30 -3.35 0.80
N LYS A 95 -14.72 -2.22 0.22
CA LYS A 95 -15.44 -2.13 -1.05
C LYS A 95 -14.54 -2.16 -2.30
N THR A 96 -13.25 -1.86 -2.15
CA THR A 96 -12.27 -1.87 -3.25
C THR A 96 -11.36 -3.12 -3.22
N ARG A 97 -11.59 -4.02 -2.25
CA ARG A 97 -10.82 -5.26 -2.03
C ARG A 97 -10.93 -6.27 -3.16
N ASP A 98 -12.02 -6.24 -3.92
CA ASP A 98 -12.30 -7.25 -4.94
C ASP A 98 -11.42 -7.14 -6.19
N TYR A 99 -10.59 -6.09 -6.31
CA TYR A 99 -9.81 -5.87 -7.54
C TYR A 99 -8.30 -6.01 -7.35
N PHE A 100 -7.63 -5.31 -6.42
CA PHE A 100 -6.17 -5.44 -6.24
C PHE A 100 -5.71 -5.00 -4.83
N THR A 101 -4.90 -5.82 -4.16
CA THR A 101 -4.07 -5.40 -3.01
C THR A 101 -2.72 -4.88 -3.51
N MET A 102 -2.04 -3.98 -2.79
CA MET A 102 -0.76 -3.42 -3.25
C MET A 102 0.30 -4.50 -3.46
N TYR A 103 0.28 -5.55 -2.63
CA TYR A 103 1.33 -6.55 -2.59
C TYR A 103 0.91 -7.95 -3.05
N GLY A 104 -0.36 -8.22 -3.36
CA GLY A 104 -0.80 -9.54 -3.83
C GLY A 104 -0.57 -10.63 -2.78
N TRP A 105 -1.27 -10.50 -1.65
CA TRP A 105 -1.06 -11.35 -0.48
C TRP A 105 -1.52 -12.80 -0.67
N GLU A 106 -0.80 -13.71 -0.02
CA GLU A 106 -1.10 -15.15 0.00
C GLU A 106 -1.15 -15.68 1.45
N PRO A 107 -1.98 -16.71 1.73
CA PRO A 107 -1.97 -17.38 3.03
C PRO A 107 -0.64 -18.11 3.29
N SER A 108 -0.10 -18.01 4.51
CA SER A 108 1.09 -18.75 4.93
C SER A 108 1.01 -19.14 6.42
N GLU A 109 1.88 -20.06 6.86
CA GLU A 109 1.91 -20.61 8.22
C GLU A 109 2.28 -19.56 9.28
N CYS A 110 3.00 -18.51 8.89
CA CYS A 110 3.47 -17.44 9.78
C CYS A 110 2.74 -16.12 9.55
N GLY A 111 1.49 -16.16 9.09
CA GLY A 111 0.71 -14.99 8.70
C GLY A 111 0.69 -14.76 7.19
N PRO A 112 0.03 -13.68 6.73
CA PRO A 112 0.00 -13.31 5.32
C PRO A 112 1.41 -13.06 4.77
N TYR A 113 1.62 -13.47 3.53
CA TYR A 113 2.91 -13.39 2.86
C TYR A 113 2.79 -12.72 1.50
N SER A 114 3.79 -11.92 1.13
CA SER A 114 3.92 -11.38 -0.22
C SER A 114 5.37 -11.40 -0.69
N SER A 115 5.60 -12.02 -1.86
CA SER A 115 6.85 -11.93 -2.61
C SER A 115 7.06 -10.55 -3.23
N ASN A 116 5.99 -9.85 -3.62
CA ASN A 116 6.08 -8.47 -4.13
C ASN A 116 6.59 -7.51 -3.06
N LEU A 117 6.16 -7.67 -1.80
CA LEU A 117 6.72 -6.87 -0.71
C LEU A 117 8.22 -7.11 -0.56
N GLU A 118 8.68 -8.36 -0.63
CA GLU A 118 10.12 -8.67 -0.56
C GLU A 118 10.90 -8.02 -1.69
N TYR A 119 10.36 -8.06 -2.91
CA TYR A 119 10.94 -7.36 -4.05
C TYR A 119 11.08 -5.86 -3.79
N HIS A 120 10.04 -5.21 -3.23
CA HIS A 120 10.10 -3.79 -2.89
C HIS A 120 11.06 -3.47 -1.75
N VAL A 121 11.16 -4.34 -0.74
CA VAL A 121 12.15 -4.23 0.34
C VAL A 121 13.56 -4.33 -0.24
N GLN A 122 13.83 -5.32 -1.07
CA GLN A 122 15.15 -5.49 -1.70
C GLN A 122 15.50 -4.30 -2.59
N LYS A 123 14.56 -3.83 -3.42
CA LYS A 123 14.73 -2.61 -4.24
C LYS A 123 15.05 -1.38 -3.40
N ALA A 124 14.39 -1.22 -2.25
CA ALA A 124 14.65 -0.11 -1.34
C ALA A 124 16.01 -0.21 -0.65
N ILE A 125 16.49 -1.43 -0.37
CA ILE A 125 17.83 -1.70 0.14
C ILE A 125 18.88 -1.38 -0.92
N ASP A 126 18.72 -1.91 -2.13
CA ASP A 126 19.63 -1.67 -3.26
C ASP A 126 19.69 -0.17 -3.60
N GLY A 127 18.56 0.53 -3.46
CA GLY A 127 18.45 1.98 -3.61
C GLY A 127 18.91 2.80 -2.40
N SER A 128 19.46 2.18 -1.36
CA SER A 128 19.93 2.85 -0.13
C SER A 128 18.87 3.69 0.60
N LEU A 129 17.59 3.38 0.44
CA LEU A 129 16.47 4.01 1.17
C LEU A 129 16.14 3.26 2.46
N VAL A 130 16.37 1.94 2.46
CA VAL A 130 16.17 1.06 3.61
C VAL A 130 17.50 0.38 3.91
N GLU A 131 17.80 0.16 5.18
CA GLU A 131 18.87 -0.75 5.59
C GLU A 131 18.29 -1.93 6.36
N ALA A 132 18.90 -3.09 6.12
CA ALA A 132 18.66 -4.30 6.90
C ALA A 132 19.75 -4.43 7.95
N PHE A 133 19.40 -4.64 9.21
CA PHE A 133 20.34 -4.73 10.32
C PHE A 133 20.12 -6.00 11.15
N PRO A 134 21.17 -6.56 11.79
CA PRO A 134 21.01 -7.68 12.71
C PRO A 134 20.15 -7.27 13.91
N ALA A 135 19.08 -8.02 14.15
CA ALA A 135 18.20 -7.87 15.31
C ALA A 135 18.22 -9.17 16.11
N TYR A 136 18.66 -9.10 17.37
CA TYR A 136 18.62 -10.24 18.27
C TYR A 136 17.16 -10.58 18.60
N ALA A 137 16.69 -11.70 18.08
CA ALA A 137 15.45 -12.32 18.56
C ALA A 137 15.76 -13.15 19.82
N PRO A 138 14.86 -13.17 20.82
CA PRO A 138 15.00 -14.03 22.00
C PRO A 138 15.20 -15.52 21.69
N GLU A 139 14.79 -15.96 20.49
CA GLU A 139 14.81 -17.36 20.03
C GLU A 139 16.10 -17.77 19.30
N GLY A 140 17.14 -16.92 19.28
CA GLY A 140 18.48 -17.30 18.82
C GLY A 140 18.63 -17.54 17.31
N LYS A 141 17.59 -17.30 16.51
CA LYS A 141 17.73 -17.17 15.05
C LYS A 141 18.07 -15.73 14.73
N ASP A 142 19.15 -15.50 13.99
CA ASP A 142 19.50 -14.19 13.43
C ASP A 142 18.28 -13.62 12.72
N SER A 143 17.62 -12.66 13.35
CA SER A 143 16.47 -12.00 12.77
C SER A 143 16.96 -10.71 12.14
N MET A 144 16.57 -10.43 10.90
CA MET A 144 16.87 -9.14 10.28
C MET A 144 15.81 -8.13 10.69
N GLY A 145 16.25 -6.94 11.11
CA GLY A 145 15.42 -5.75 11.22
C GLY A 145 15.57 -4.85 10.01
N TYR A 146 14.59 -3.97 9.81
CA TYR A 146 14.54 -3.02 8.69
C TYR A 146 14.22 -1.64 9.22
N ARG A 147 14.92 -0.62 8.73
CA ARG A 147 14.65 0.79 9.04
C ARG A 147 15.04 1.67 7.86
N LEU A 148 14.54 2.90 7.84
CA LEU A 148 14.95 3.88 6.84
C LEU A 148 16.41 4.30 7.08
N THR A 149 17.15 4.52 6.00
CA THR A 149 18.43 5.24 6.04
C THR A 149 18.18 6.75 6.14
N GLY A 150 19.23 7.57 6.21
CA GLY A 150 19.09 9.02 6.10
C GLY A 150 18.43 9.49 4.78
N ALA A 151 18.71 8.80 3.67
CA ALA A 151 18.05 9.08 2.39
C ALA A 151 16.58 8.62 2.39
N GLY A 152 16.30 7.46 3.00
CA GLY A 152 14.94 6.98 3.23
C GLY A 152 14.11 7.93 4.08
N GLU A 153 14.70 8.46 5.15
CA GLU A 153 14.05 9.42 6.04
C GLU A 153 13.74 10.73 5.32
N LYS A 154 14.69 11.26 4.53
CA LYS A 154 14.41 12.42 3.68
C LYS A 154 13.23 12.15 2.74
N ARG A 155 13.20 10.96 2.11
CA ARG A 155 12.10 10.56 1.23
C ARG A 155 10.78 10.43 1.97
N PHE A 156 10.80 9.92 3.19
CA PHE A 156 9.62 9.86 4.06
C PHE A 156 9.09 11.27 4.37
N GLN A 157 9.96 12.21 4.74
CA GLN A 157 9.57 13.61 4.99
C GLN A 157 8.96 14.29 3.75
N GLU A 158 9.49 14.02 2.54
CA GLU A 158 8.90 14.49 1.28
C GLU A 158 7.48 13.92 1.06
N LEU A 159 7.26 12.65 1.42
CA LEU A 159 5.96 12.01 1.26
C LEU A 159 4.93 12.49 2.28
N LEU A 160 5.33 12.95 3.46
CA LEU A 160 4.40 13.43 4.50
C LEU A 160 3.51 14.57 4.00
N GLY A 161 4.02 15.47 3.14
CA GLY A 161 3.21 16.56 2.60
C GLY A 161 1.97 16.10 1.80
N THR A 162 2.03 14.90 1.22
CA THR A 162 0.93 14.32 0.42
C THR A 162 0.18 13.23 1.20
N PHE A 163 0.88 12.46 2.03
CA PHE A 163 0.37 11.23 2.67
C PHE A 163 0.36 11.30 4.20
N GLU A 164 0.18 12.50 4.78
CA GLU A 164 0.11 12.69 6.23
C GLU A 164 -1.01 11.85 6.85
N ASN A 165 -2.20 11.88 6.23
CA ASN A 165 -3.37 11.11 6.70
C ASN A 165 -3.12 9.60 6.66
N ASP A 166 -2.48 9.08 5.61
CA ASP A 166 -2.10 7.67 5.54
C ASP A 166 -1.09 7.31 6.63
N THR A 167 -0.14 8.19 6.93
CA THR A 167 0.82 7.99 8.02
C THR A 167 0.13 7.93 9.39
N VAL A 168 -0.84 8.81 9.63
CA VAL A 168 -1.67 8.78 10.85
C VAL A 168 -2.47 7.48 10.93
N LEU A 169 -3.05 7.03 9.81
CA LEU A 169 -3.77 5.77 9.73
C LEU A 169 -2.85 4.58 10.01
N ILE A 170 -1.66 4.52 9.42
CA ILE A 170 -0.65 3.48 9.66
C ILE A 170 -0.32 3.41 11.16
N ARG A 171 -0.01 4.55 11.77
CA ARG A 171 0.25 4.63 13.23
C ARG A 171 -0.96 4.15 14.03
N GLY A 172 -2.17 4.52 13.62
CA GLY A 172 -3.41 4.06 14.24
C GLY A 172 -3.57 2.54 14.22
N ILE A 173 -3.42 1.92 13.03
CA ILE A 173 -3.54 0.47 12.80
C ILE A 173 -2.54 -0.31 13.67
N LEU A 174 -1.31 0.18 13.76
CA LEU A 174 -0.20 -0.54 14.39
C LEU A 174 0.07 -0.15 15.85
N SER A 175 -0.57 0.92 16.36
CA SER A 175 -0.37 1.48 17.70
C SER A 175 -0.43 0.44 18.82
N ARG A 176 -1.45 -0.44 18.79
CA ARG A 176 -1.66 -1.48 19.81
C ARG A 176 -0.59 -2.57 19.82
N PHE A 177 0.19 -2.72 18.74
CA PHE A 177 1.22 -3.75 18.62
C PHE A 177 2.62 -3.23 18.86
N LYS A 178 2.79 -1.91 19.04
CA LYS A 178 4.10 -1.25 19.12
C LYS A 178 5.01 -1.86 20.20
N ASN A 179 4.44 -2.29 21.32
CA ASN A 179 5.17 -2.82 22.47
C ASN A 179 5.24 -4.36 22.50
N ASP A 180 4.65 -5.03 21.50
CA ASP A 180 4.65 -6.50 21.47
C ASP A 180 6.04 -7.02 21.15
N ARG A 181 6.55 -7.86 22.04
CA ARG A 181 7.88 -8.48 21.93
C ARG A 181 7.94 -9.57 20.87
N THR A 182 6.80 -10.19 20.54
CA THR A 182 6.68 -11.27 19.56
C THR A 182 5.76 -10.85 18.41
N VAL A 183 5.80 -11.59 17.31
CA VAL A 183 4.94 -11.36 16.15
C VAL A 183 3.55 -12.02 16.31
N ASP A 184 3.39 -12.91 17.28
CA ASP A 184 2.17 -13.70 17.44
C ASP A 184 0.89 -12.88 17.66
N PRO A 185 0.89 -11.80 18.46
CA PRO A 185 -0.30 -10.95 18.58
C PRO A 185 -0.71 -10.31 17.24
N LEU A 186 0.26 -9.94 16.40
CA LEU A 186 -0.03 -9.40 15.07
C LEU A 186 -0.61 -10.47 14.15
N ILE A 187 -0.03 -11.68 14.14
CA ILE A 187 -0.53 -12.81 13.33
C ILE A 187 -1.94 -13.19 13.76
N ALA A 188 -2.18 -13.33 15.08
CA ALA A 188 -3.48 -13.66 15.63
C ALA A 188 -4.53 -12.61 15.25
N HIS A 189 -4.15 -11.32 15.29
CA HIS A 189 -5.02 -10.27 14.82
C HIS A 189 -5.31 -10.36 13.31
N ALA A 190 -4.28 -10.55 12.49
CA ALA A 190 -4.46 -10.69 11.04
C ALA A 190 -5.42 -11.83 10.70
N TYR A 191 -5.28 -13.00 11.33
CA TYR A 191 -6.18 -14.13 11.10
C TYR A 191 -7.59 -13.91 11.64
N ARG A 192 -7.75 -13.15 12.72
CA ARG A 192 -9.08 -12.84 13.26
C ARG A 192 -9.86 -11.91 12.33
N GLU A 193 -9.20 -10.89 11.79
CA GLU A 193 -9.85 -9.92 10.90
C GLU A 193 -9.93 -10.42 9.44
N TYR A 194 -9.00 -11.29 9.03
CA TYR A 194 -8.80 -11.78 7.66
C TYR A 194 -8.54 -13.29 7.65
N PRO A 195 -9.54 -14.11 8.04
CA PRO A 195 -9.37 -15.56 8.19
C PRO A 195 -9.02 -16.28 6.89
N GLU A 196 -9.33 -15.71 5.73
CA GLU A 196 -8.98 -16.25 4.42
C GLU A 196 -7.46 -16.31 4.16
N TYR A 197 -6.67 -15.51 4.89
CA TYR A 197 -5.21 -15.54 4.84
C TYR A 197 -4.57 -16.44 5.91
N ALA A 198 -5.39 -17.13 6.71
CA ALA A 198 -4.92 -18.18 7.58
C ALA A 198 -4.81 -19.50 6.81
N ASN A 199 -3.66 -20.17 6.90
CA ASN A 199 -3.55 -21.54 6.42
C ASN A 199 -4.51 -22.42 7.24
N ARG A 200 -5.30 -23.27 6.58
CA ARG A 200 -6.41 -24.04 7.18
C ARG A 200 -5.95 -24.92 8.36
N GLY A 201 -4.67 -25.28 8.43
CA GLY A 201 -4.07 -26.00 9.56
C GLY A 201 -3.79 -25.14 10.80
N THR A 202 -3.46 -23.85 10.64
CA THR A 202 -2.93 -22.99 11.71
C THR A 202 -4.01 -22.40 12.64
N ILE A 203 -5.25 -22.30 12.15
CA ILE A 203 -6.38 -21.69 12.91
C ILE A 203 -6.71 -22.53 14.16
N ARG A 204 -6.54 -23.86 14.11
CA ARG A 204 -6.94 -24.76 15.20
C ARG A 204 -6.07 -24.67 16.45
N ASP A 205 -4.79 -24.29 16.31
CA ASP A 205 -3.85 -24.34 17.44
C ASP A 205 -3.63 -22.97 18.09
N ARG A 206 -3.68 -21.87 17.34
CA ARG A 206 -3.43 -20.52 17.89
C ARG A 206 -4.65 -19.88 18.57
N VAL A 207 -5.87 -20.23 18.18
CA VAL A 207 -7.11 -19.70 18.80
C VAL A 207 -7.41 -20.37 20.16
N LYS A 208 -6.86 -21.56 20.43
CA LYS A 208 -7.03 -22.27 21.71
C LYS A 208 -6.14 -21.75 22.84
N GLY A 209 -5.16 -20.88 22.54
CA GLY A 209 -4.23 -20.31 23.53
C GLY A 209 -4.68 -18.98 24.16
N VAL A 210 -5.87 -18.48 23.81
CA VAL A 210 -6.47 -17.29 24.41
C VAL A 210 -7.73 -17.71 25.16
N GLN A 211 -7.53 -18.29 26.35
CA GLN A 211 -8.52 -18.34 27.43
C GLN A 211 -7.88 -17.77 28.69
#